data_AF-A0A927UMS9-F1
#
_entry.id   AF-A0A927UMS9-F1
#
_cell.length_a   1.000
_cell.length_b   1.000
_cell.length_c   1.000
_cell.angle_alpha   90.00
_cell.angle_beta   90.00
_cell.angle_gamma   90.00
#
_symmetry.space_group_name_H-M   'P 1'
#
loop_
_entity.id
_entity.type
_entity.pdbx_description
1 polymer ?
#
loop_
_entity_poly.entity_id
_entity_poly.type
_entity_poly.pdbx_seq_one_letter_code
_entity_poly.pdbx_strand_id
1 'polypeptide(L)'
;MSTSVLIAILTSSTVIGGIVSLIQFFVIRHYNQKDNNHKTLSVLAYDLLATKLERCLDKGYATPEQRRDVKVIYDAYHSNGWNGDMDSRMKKFYDLPIKHLDDVYKGNNE
;
A
#
# COMPACT_ATOMS: atom_id res chain seq x y z
N MET A 1 13.85 11.84 -28.29
CA MET A 1 14.38 12.11 -26.93
C MET A 1 14.81 10.78 -26.33
N SER A 2 16.11 10.58 -26.10
CA SER A 2 16.63 9.32 -25.54
C SER A 2 16.13 9.10 -24.13
N THR A 3 15.73 7.85 -23.85
CA THR A 3 15.22 7.31 -22.57
C THR A 3 16.08 7.66 -21.34
N SER A 4 17.36 7.97 -21.54
CA SER A 4 18.29 8.40 -20.50
C SER A 4 17.90 9.72 -19.81
N VAL A 5 17.25 10.65 -20.53
CA VAL A 5 16.89 11.97 -19.97
C VAL A 5 15.69 11.88 -19.02
N LEU A 6 14.75 10.99 -19.30
CA LEU A 6 13.56 10.76 -18.46
C LEU A 6 13.92 10.10 -17.12
N ILE A 7 14.91 9.20 -17.12
CA ILE A 7 15.37 8.52 -15.90
C ILE A 7 16.17 9.51 -15.02
N ALA A 8 17.02 10.34 -15.63
CA ALA A 8 17.86 11.30 -14.90
C ALA A 8 17.06 12.38 -14.16
N ILE A 9 15.92 12.83 -14.72
CA ILE A 9 15.05 13.84 -14.10
C ILE A 9 14.29 13.28 -12.89
N LEU A 10 14.06 11.96 -12.84
CA LEU A 10 13.33 11.31 -11.74
C LEU A 10 14.24 10.82 -10.60
N THR A 11 15.55 10.72 -10.81
CA THR A 11 16.52 10.33 -9.78
C THR A 11 17.04 11.49 -8.93
N SER A 12 16.81 12.74 -9.35
CA SER A 12 17.37 13.93 -8.67
C SER A 12 16.63 14.40 -7.42
N SER A 13 15.46 13.84 -7.12
CA SER A 13 14.71 14.19 -5.91
C SER A 13 14.61 12.99 -4.99
N THR A 14 15.61 12.88 -4.13
CA THR A 14 15.55 12.13 -2.88
C THR A 14 14.33 12.56 -2.06
N VAL A 15 13.81 11.57 -1.34
CA VAL A 15 12.96 11.61 -0.13
C VAL A 15 11.42 11.46 -0.27
N ILE A 16 10.96 10.43 0.47
CA ILE A 16 9.67 10.19 1.16
C ILE A 16 8.60 9.35 0.42
N GLY A 17 8.51 8.08 0.83
CA GLY A 17 7.26 7.32 0.87
C GLY A 17 7.29 6.04 0.04
N GLY A 18 7.09 4.89 0.69
CA GLY A 18 6.96 3.58 0.01
C GLY A 18 5.86 3.53 -1.06
N ILE A 19 4.98 4.53 -1.14
CA ILE A 19 3.99 4.70 -2.20
C ILE A 19 4.65 5.10 -3.53
N VAL A 20 5.69 5.95 -3.52
CA VAL A 20 6.40 6.36 -4.74
C VAL A 20 7.28 5.22 -5.26
N SER A 21 7.89 4.42 -4.36
CA SER A 21 8.63 3.23 -4.79
C SER A 21 7.72 2.20 -5.44
N LEU A 22 6.47 2.08 -5.00
CA LEU A 22 5.46 1.22 -5.64
C LEU A 22 5.08 1.72 -7.02
N ILE A 23 4.87 3.03 -7.21
CA ILE A 23 4.57 3.60 -8.53
C ILE A 23 5.76 3.38 -9.49
N GLN A 24 6.99 3.69 -9.05
CA GLN A 24 8.19 3.40 -9.83
C GLN A 24 8.34 1.91 -10.14
N PHE A 25 8.07 1.04 -9.15
CA PHE A 25 8.07 -0.40 -9.35
C PHE A 25 7.00 -0.83 -10.36
N PHE A 26 5.77 -0.31 -10.32
CA PHE A 26 4.71 -0.62 -11.28
C PHE A 26 5.07 -0.14 -12.70
N VAL A 27 5.71 1.02 -12.84
CA VAL A 27 6.20 1.53 -14.13
C VAL A 27 7.32 0.64 -14.70
N ILE A 28 8.32 0.28 -13.88
CA ILE A 28 9.41 -0.63 -14.28
C ILE A 28 8.87 -2.03 -14.59
N ARG A 29 7.88 -2.49 -13.82
CA ARG A 29 7.21 -3.78 -13.98
C ARG A 29 6.38 -3.88 -15.25
N HIS A 30 5.69 -2.82 -15.67
CA HIS A 30 4.90 -2.82 -16.90
C HIS A 30 5.79 -3.04 -18.14
N TYR A 31 7.03 -2.54 -18.09
CA TYR A 31 8.00 -2.67 -19.18
C TYR A 31 8.74 -4.02 -19.22
N ASN A 32 8.82 -4.76 -18.11
CA ASN A 32 9.59 -6.01 -18.02
C ASN A 32 8.68 -7.23 -17.75
N GLN A 33 8.06 -7.76 -18.81
CA GLN A 33 7.47 -9.11 -18.84
C GLN A 33 8.59 -10.18 -18.77
N LYS A 34 8.44 -11.41 -18.23
CA LYS A 34 7.26 -12.27 -18.04
C LYS A 34 7.62 -13.39 -17.03
N ASP A 35 6.60 -13.91 -16.34
CA ASP A 35 6.52 -15.15 -15.56
C ASP A 35 7.15 -15.26 -14.15
N ASN A 36 8.43 -14.99 -13.91
CA ASN A 36 8.98 -15.22 -12.54
C ASN A 36 8.59 -14.14 -11.51
N ASN A 37 8.19 -12.97 -11.97
CA ASN A 37 7.95 -11.79 -11.12
C ASN A 37 6.54 -11.73 -10.51
N HIS A 38 5.62 -12.63 -10.89
CA HIS A 38 4.26 -12.64 -10.34
C HIS A 38 4.21 -13.10 -8.89
N LYS A 39 4.99 -14.13 -8.53
CA LYS A 39 5.09 -14.62 -7.15
C LYS A 39 5.80 -13.62 -6.23
N THR A 40 6.87 -12.99 -6.69
CA THR A 40 7.56 -11.96 -5.90
C THR A 40 6.65 -10.76 -5.65
N LEU A 41 5.91 -10.30 -6.67
CA LEU A 41 4.97 -9.20 -6.44
C LEU A 41 3.82 -9.62 -5.52
N SER A 42 3.27 -10.82 -5.65
CA SER A 42 2.19 -11.26 -4.77
C SER A 42 2.63 -11.27 -3.31
N VAL A 43 3.87 -11.68 -3.04
CA VAL A 43 4.47 -11.65 -1.69
C VAL A 43 4.66 -10.23 -1.20
N LEU A 44 5.22 -9.33 -2.01
CA LEU A 44 5.43 -7.92 -1.62
C LEU A 44 4.11 -7.18 -1.39
N ALA A 45 3.11 -7.40 -2.26
CA ALA A 45 1.79 -6.81 -2.11
C ALA A 45 1.06 -7.35 -0.88
N TYR A 46 1.18 -8.65 -0.61
CA TYR A 46 0.66 -9.27 0.60
C TYR A 46 1.31 -8.67 1.86
N ASP A 47 2.64 -8.61 1.92
CA ASP A 47 3.39 -8.11 3.08
C ASP A 47 3.04 -6.64 3.39
N LEU A 48 2.97 -5.80 2.35
CA LEU A 48 2.56 -4.40 2.48
C LEU A 48 1.15 -4.28 3.07
N LEU A 49 0.20 -5.03 2.53
CA LEU A 49 -1.20 -4.97 2.94
C LEU A 49 -1.38 -5.53 4.36
N ALA A 50 -0.74 -6.66 4.66
CA ALA A 50 -0.72 -7.27 5.99
C ALA A 50 -0.14 -6.30 7.03
N THR A 51 1.02 -5.70 6.77
CA THR A 51 1.66 -4.74 7.67
C THR A 51 0.79 -3.51 7.91
N LYS A 52 0.16 -2.96 6.86
CA LYS A 52 -0.75 -1.82 7.02
C LYS A 52 -1.97 -2.17 7.87
N LEU A 53 -2.54 -3.35 7.67
CA LEU A 53 -3.68 -3.84 8.44
C LEU A 53 -3.34 -4.06 9.89
N GLU A 54 -2.26 -4.79 10.17
CA GLU A 54 -1.79 -5.09 11.53
C GLU A 54 -1.54 -3.79 12.31
N ARG A 55 -0.88 -2.80 11.71
CA ARG A 55 -0.69 -1.48 12.34
C ARG A 55 -1.98 -0.78 12.72
N CYS A 56 -3.06 -0.96 11.96
CA CYS A 56 -4.36 -0.36 12.28
C CYS A 56 -5.11 -1.20 13.33
N LEU A 57 -5.01 -2.52 13.25
CA LEU A 57 -5.58 -3.44 14.23
C LEU A 57 -4.94 -3.25 15.61
N ASP A 58 -3.61 -3.14 15.68
CA ASP A 58 -2.88 -2.88 16.91
C ASP A 58 -3.23 -1.53 17.53
N LYS A 59 -3.49 -0.52 16.69
CA LYS A 59 -3.97 0.80 17.13
C LYS A 59 -5.42 0.77 17.63
N GLY A 60 -6.22 -0.22 17.23
CA GLY A 60 -7.63 -0.35 17.58
C GLY A 60 -8.57 0.64 16.90
N TYR A 61 -8.11 1.40 15.90
CA TYR A 61 -8.94 2.31 15.09
C TYR A 61 -8.34 2.50 13.70
N ALA A 62 -9.15 3.02 12.77
CA ALA A 62 -8.69 3.43 11.45
C ALA A 62 -9.21 4.83 11.09
N THR A 63 -8.45 5.59 10.31
CA THR A 63 -8.94 6.86 9.73
C THR A 63 -9.66 6.61 8.40
N PRO A 64 -10.53 7.53 7.94
CA PRO A 64 -11.17 7.41 6.62
C PRO A 64 -10.16 7.29 5.47
N GLU A 65 -9.03 7.99 5.58
CA GLU A 65 -7.94 7.94 4.60
C GLU A 65 -7.26 6.58 4.59
N GLN A 66 -6.94 6.03 5.77
CA GLN A 66 -6.37 4.68 5.90
C GLN A 66 -7.31 3.63 5.30
N ARG A 67 -8.62 3.76 5.49
CA ARG A 67 -9.60 2.87 4.85
C ARG A 67 -9.56 2.96 3.34
N ARG A 68 -9.52 4.17 2.79
CA ARG A 68 -9.41 4.40 1.34
C ARG A 68 -8.13 3.79 0.77
N ASP A 69 -7.00 4.06 1.41
CA ASP A 69 -5.68 3.57 0.99
C ASP A 69 -5.62 2.04 0.99
N VAL A 70 -6.05 1.42 2.09
CA VAL A 70 -6.10 -0.04 2.23
C VAL A 70 -7.03 -0.65 1.19
N LYS A 71 -8.19 -0.03 0.94
CA LYS A 71 -9.12 -0.49 -0.10
C LYS A 71 -8.49 -0.50 -1.48
N VAL A 72 -7.81 0.58 -1.89
CA VAL A 72 -7.17 0.65 -3.21
C VAL A 72 -6.11 -0.44 -3.38
N ILE A 73 -5.30 -0.69 -2.35
CA ILE A 73 -4.27 -1.74 -2.39
C ILE A 73 -4.93 -3.12 -2.42
N TYR A 74 -5.96 -3.35 -1.60
CA TYR A 74 -6.70 -4.62 -1.56
C TYR A 74 -7.40 -4.91 -2.89
N ASP A 75 -8.08 -3.95 -3.50
CA ASP A 75 -8.76 -4.13 -4.79
C ASP A 75 -7.75 -4.56 -5.87
N ALA A 76 -6.57 -3.92 -5.91
CA ALA A 76 -5.50 -4.27 -6.84
C ALA A 76 -4.87 -5.64 -6.54
N TYR A 77 -4.73 -6.01 -5.25
CA TYR A 77 -4.25 -7.33 -4.85
C TYR A 77 -5.25 -8.43 -5.25
N HIS A 78 -6.53 -8.24 -4.93
CA HIS A 78 -7.60 -9.20 -5.14
C HIS A 78 -7.93 -9.37 -6.63
N SER A 79 -7.83 -8.31 -7.44
CA SER A 79 -8.05 -8.40 -8.90
C SER A 79 -7.05 -9.33 -9.61
N ASN A 80 -5.91 -9.61 -8.99
CA ASN A 80 -4.91 -10.56 -9.51
C ASN A 80 -5.22 -12.02 -9.14
N GLY A 81 -6.35 -12.30 -8.47
CA GLY A 81 -6.73 -13.64 -8.01
C GLY A 81 -5.84 -14.17 -6.88
N TRP A 82 -5.04 -13.30 -6.26
CA TRP A 82 -4.25 -13.67 -5.10
C TRP A 82 -5.16 -13.68 -3.88
N ASN A 83 -5.23 -14.81 -3.20
CA ASN A 83 -5.96 -14.84 -1.95
C ASN A 83 -5.39 -15.86 -0.97
N GLY A 84 -4.79 -15.34 0.10
CA GLY A 84 -4.47 -16.08 1.32
C GLY A 84 -5.58 -15.88 2.35
N ASP A 85 -5.25 -15.33 3.52
CA ASP A 85 -6.20 -14.98 4.60
C ASP A 85 -6.70 -13.52 4.52
N MET A 86 -6.38 -12.80 3.43
CA MET A 86 -6.48 -11.34 3.36
C MET A 86 -7.92 -10.82 3.50
N ASP A 87 -8.91 -11.53 2.95
CA ASP A 87 -10.32 -11.18 3.10
C ASP A 87 -10.74 -11.17 4.58
N SER A 88 -10.25 -12.13 5.36
CA SER A 88 -10.55 -12.23 6.79
C SER A 88 -9.91 -11.09 7.59
N ARG A 89 -8.67 -10.71 7.24
CA ARG A 89 -7.98 -9.55 7.84
C ARG A 89 -8.70 -8.25 7.48
N MET A 90 -9.18 -8.16 6.24
CA MET A 90 -9.91 -7.01 5.75
C MET A 90 -11.22 -6.81 6.49
N LYS A 91 -11.97 -7.90 6.72
CA LYS A 91 -13.16 -7.85 7.57
C LYS A 91 -12.86 -7.26 8.95
N LYS A 92 -11.83 -7.77 9.64
CA LYS A 92 -11.42 -7.27 10.97
C LYS A 92 -11.08 -5.78 10.94
N PHE A 93 -10.37 -5.33 9.90
CA PHE A 93 -10.04 -3.92 9.72
C PHE A 93 -11.26 -3.04 9.46
N TYR A 94 -12.22 -3.52 8.66
CA TYR A 94 -13.47 -2.79 8.43
C TYR A 94 -14.36 -2.73 9.68
N ASP A 95 -14.20 -3.66 10.62
CA ASP A 95 -14.89 -3.67 11.91
C ASP A 95 -14.30 -2.66 12.93
N LEU A 96 -13.12 -2.07 12.68
CA LEU A 96 -12.50 -1.08 13.57
C LEU A 96 -13.33 0.22 13.67
N PRO A 97 -13.33 0.93 14.81
CA PRO A 97 -13.91 2.26 14.86
C PRO A 97 -13.19 3.23 13.92
N ILE A 98 -13.95 4.17 13.35
CA ILE A 98 -13.40 5.25 12.53
C ILE A 98 -13.09 6.45 13.43
N LYS A 99 -11.84 6.92 13.39
CA LYS A 99 -11.41 8.12 14.12
C LYS A 99 -10.95 9.18 13.12
N HIS A 100 -11.43 10.41 13.27
CA HIS A 100 -10.98 11.53 12.46
C HIS A 100 -9.62 12.03 12.95
N LEU A 101 -8.79 12.57 12.06
CA LEU A 101 -7.44 13.02 12.40
C LEU A 101 -7.45 14.06 13.54
N ASP A 102 -8.44 14.96 13.53
CA ASP A 102 -8.60 15.98 14.57
C ASP A 102 -8.73 15.38 15.98
N ASP A 103 -9.41 14.23 16.09
CA ASP A 103 -9.58 13.51 17.35
C ASP A 103 -8.33 12.74 17.76
N VAL A 104 -7.49 12.36 16.78
CA VAL A 104 -6.20 11.70 17.04
C VAL A 104 -5.20 12.70 17.62
N TYR A 105 -5.13 13.91 17.07
CA TYR A 105 -4.22 14.94 17.55
C TYR A 105 -4.60 15.48 18.93
N LYS A 106 -5.90 15.56 19.27
CA LYS A 106 -6.34 15.99 20.60
C LYS A 106 -5.92 15.01 21.71
N GLY A 107 -6.05 13.70 21.48
CA GLY A 107 -5.74 12.68 22.50
C GLY A 107 -4.25 12.40 22.74
N ASN A 108 -3.33 13.01 21.97
CA ASN A 108 -1.88 12.86 22.17
C ASN A 108 -1.24 14.06 22.90
N ASN A 109 -2.03 15.09 23.22
CA ASN A 109 -1.59 16.32 23.88
C ASN A 109 -2.12 16.45 25.33
N GLU A 110 -2.69 15.38 25.87
CA GLU A 110 -3.10 15.20 27.27
C GLU A 110 -2.22 14.13 27.93
#